data_AF-Q0RI99-F1
#
_entry.id   AF-Q0RI99-F1
#
_cell.length_a   1.000
_cell.length_b   1.000
_cell.length_c   1.000
_cell.angle_alpha   90.00
_cell.angle_beta   90.00
_cell.angle_gamma   90.00
#
_symmetry.space_group_name_H-M   'P 1'
#
loop_
_entity.id
_entity.type
_entity.pdbx_description
1 polymer ?
#
loop_
_entity_poly.entity_id
_entity_poly.type
_entity_poly.pdbx_seq_one_letter_code
_entity_poly.pdbx_strand_id
1 'polypeptide(L)'
;MQPCLATLLASIVGLRKAAGLSQAQLASRVRYQPSYLSKAERGLLGVPSQSLVSAIDAELNAGGRLVELRRHAWLEDKGSQEGITWPRALEEVDTTDRRQLMVGGSAAAVGPAASPQPPATVPSPGGVGRRAGGGVNLSGRWWTAWQTFRDGEEIHSSQEAALEQAGTKIHIEAVTRGLSTEEGGYLWWGELQIFDEEIIMGWYVSSEGPVRSKGSLFLSLNPHGDRLTGRWVGLSYDGMFIEGWGAVARDEQTSLALIERLKKQYPRVA
;
A
#
# COMPACT_ATOMS: atom_id res chain seq x y z
N MET A 1 1.87 -2.99 27.19
CA MET A 1 1.65 -4.16 26.30
C MET A 1 0.46 -4.90 26.86
N GLN A 2 -0.56 -5.16 26.03
CA GLN A 2 -1.78 -5.85 26.43
C GLN A 2 -1.47 -7.29 26.95
N PRO A 3 -2.17 -7.78 27.99
CA PRO A 3 -1.90 -9.10 28.60
C PRO A 3 -1.95 -10.29 27.63
N CYS A 4 -2.92 -10.32 26.71
CA CYS A 4 -3.05 -11.42 25.75
C CYS A 4 -1.92 -11.37 24.72
N LEU A 5 -1.53 -10.17 24.26
CA LEU A 5 -0.39 -10.00 23.38
C LEU A 5 0.91 -10.47 24.05
N ALA A 6 1.15 -10.08 25.29
CA ALA A 6 2.34 -10.53 26.04
C ALA A 6 2.39 -12.06 26.16
N THR A 7 1.25 -12.70 26.41
CA THR A 7 1.11 -14.16 26.51
C THR A 7 1.39 -14.86 25.19
N LEU A 8 0.87 -14.33 24.08
CA LEU A 8 1.16 -14.83 22.73
C LEU A 8 2.66 -14.77 22.43
N LEU A 9 3.28 -13.60 22.62
CA LEU A 9 4.69 -13.39 22.28
C LEU A 9 5.61 -14.25 23.14
N ALA A 10 5.33 -14.36 24.45
CA ALA A 10 6.05 -15.25 25.34
C ALA A 10 5.93 -16.72 24.91
N SER A 11 4.75 -17.15 24.46
CA SER A 11 4.51 -18.51 23.97
C SER A 11 5.29 -18.81 22.67
N ILE A 12 5.31 -17.86 21.73
CA ILE A 12 6.12 -17.97 20.50
C ILE A 12 7.60 -18.13 20.85
N VAL A 13 8.13 -17.24 21.72
CA VAL A 13 9.53 -17.28 22.13
C VAL A 13 9.87 -18.58 22.87
N GLY A 14 8.98 -19.03 23.76
CA GLY A 14 9.14 -20.26 24.54
C GLY A 14 9.20 -21.50 23.66
N LEU A 15 8.24 -21.66 22.74
CA LEU A 15 8.19 -22.78 21.81
C LEU A 15 9.38 -22.78 20.84
N ARG A 16 9.77 -21.62 20.32
CA ARG A 16 10.95 -21.49 19.45
C ARG A 16 12.22 -21.96 20.17
N LYS A 17 12.41 -21.53 21.43
CA LYS A 17 13.57 -21.94 22.24
C LYS A 17 13.54 -23.43 22.57
N ALA A 18 12.36 -23.98 22.90
CA ALA A 18 12.19 -25.40 23.16
C ALA A 18 12.52 -26.27 21.92
N ALA A 19 12.23 -25.76 20.73
CA ALA A 19 12.62 -26.38 19.45
C ALA A 19 14.10 -26.18 19.08
N GLY A 20 14.90 -25.47 19.91
CA GLY A 20 16.32 -25.21 19.65
C GLY A 20 16.58 -24.26 18.48
N LEU A 21 15.59 -23.46 18.07
CA LEU A 21 15.70 -22.60 16.91
C LEU A 21 16.11 -21.17 17.29
N SER A 22 17.08 -20.62 16.55
CA SER A 22 17.31 -19.17 16.52
C SER A 22 16.16 -18.45 15.79
N GLN A 23 16.04 -17.14 15.99
CA GLN A 23 15.07 -16.32 15.25
C GLN A 23 15.29 -16.41 13.74
N ALA A 24 16.54 -16.37 13.28
CA ALA A 24 16.85 -16.47 11.85
C ALA A 24 16.43 -17.83 11.25
N GLN A 25 16.66 -18.93 11.99
CA GLN A 25 16.24 -20.26 11.56
C GLN A 25 14.72 -20.39 11.50
N LEU A 26 13.99 -19.97 12.54
CA LEU A 26 12.52 -20.02 12.50
C LEU A 26 11.99 -19.17 11.35
N ALA A 27 12.47 -17.93 11.20
CA ALA A 27 12.06 -17.03 10.13
C ALA A 27 12.27 -17.65 8.74
N SER A 28 13.43 -18.28 8.51
CA SER A 28 13.71 -18.97 7.25
C SER A 28 12.72 -20.11 6.99
N ARG A 29 12.34 -20.88 8.00
CA ARG A 29 11.42 -22.01 7.86
C ARG A 29 9.99 -21.57 7.59
N VAL A 30 9.53 -20.54 8.28
CA VAL A 30 8.20 -19.95 8.05
C VAL A 30 8.15 -19.00 6.83
N ARG A 31 9.28 -18.81 6.13
CA ARG A 31 9.43 -17.92 4.96
C ARG A 31 9.16 -16.44 5.24
N TYR A 32 9.56 -15.97 6.41
CA TYR A 32 9.56 -14.55 6.80
C TYR A 32 10.98 -14.02 6.94
N GLN A 33 11.15 -12.71 6.86
CA GLN A 33 12.45 -12.08 7.13
C GLN A 33 12.79 -12.18 8.63
N PRO A 34 14.06 -12.47 9.00
CA PRO A 34 14.49 -12.52 10.40
C PRO A 34 14.22 -11.22 11.16
N SER A 35 14.37 -10.08 10.50
CA SER A 35 14.07 -8.76 11.06
C SER A 35 12.59 -8.61 11.43
N TYR A 36 11.69 -9.17 10.63
CA TYR A 36 10.25 -9.14 10.88
C TYR A 36 9.88 -10.00 12.09
N LEU A 37 10.39 -11.24 12.15
CA LEU A 37 10.17 -12.12 13.30
C LEU A 37 10.74 -11.53 14.59
N SER A 38 11.93 -10.93 14.53
CA SER A 38 12.55 -10.24 15.67
C SER A 38 11.71 -9.05 16.18
N LYS A 39 11.07 -8.29 15.28
CA LYS A 39 10.16 -7.20 15.66
C LYS A 39 8.84 -7.75 16.22
N ALA A 40 8.29 -8.80 15.62
CA ALA A 40 7.08 -9.47 16.08
C ALA A 40 7.25 -10.01 17.51
N GLU A 41 8.32 -10.77 17.80
CA GLU A 41 8.60 -11.31 19.14
C GLU A 41 8.81 -10.22 20.20
N ARG A 42 9.22 -9.02 19.81
CA ARG A 42 9.37 -7.85 20.69
C ARG A 42 8.08 -7.04 20.84
N GLY A 43 7.01 -7.38 20.12
CA GLY A 43 5.75 -6.65 20.13
C GLY A 43 5.81 -5.28 19.43
N LEU A 44 6.84 -5.03 18.62
CA LEU A 44 7.00 -3.75 17.91
C LEU A 44 6.05 -3.59 16.73
N LEU A 45 5.32 -4.64 16.36
CA LEU A 45 4.34 -4.66 15.28
C LEU A 45 2.89 -4.73 15.80
N GLY A 46 2.69 -4.61 17.11
CA GLY A 46 1.40 -4.93 17.74
C GLY A 46 1.08 -6.43 17.67
N VAL A 47 -0.19 -6.77 17.48
CA VAL A 47 -0.63 -8.16 17.28
C VAL A 47 -0.08 -8.67 15.94
N PRO A 48 0.72 -9.76 15.90
CA PRO A 48 1.24 -10.29 14.65
C PRO A 48 0.13 -10.84 13.74
N SER A 49 0.36 -10.85 12.42
CA SER A 49 -0.65 -11.29 11.45
C SER A 49 -1.05 -12.76 11.58
N GLN A 50 -2.30 -13.07 11.24
CA GLN A 50 -2.84 -14.43 11.28
C GLN A 50 -1.94 -15.41 10.55
N SER A 51 -1.46 -15.01 9.37
CA SER A 51 -0.63 -15.85 8.51
C SER A 51 0.75 -16.12 9.10
N LEU A 52 1.36 -15.14 9.77
CA LEU A 52 2.62 -15.39 10.48
C LEU A 52 2.39 -16.39 11.62
N VAL A 53 1.38 -16.14 12.46
CA VAL A 53 1.12 -16.97 13.63
C VAL A 53 0.75 -18.39 13.23
N SER A 54 -0.07 -18.56 12.18
CA SER A 54 -0.43 -19.88 11.66
C SER A 54 0.78 -20.63 11.11
N ALA A 55 1.70 -19.95 10.42
CA ALA A 55 2.93 -20.55 9.92
C ALA A 55 3.87 -20.98 11.08
N ILE A 56 3.98 -20.16 12.13
CA ILE A 56 4.76 -20.50 13.33
C ILE A 56 4.11 -21.67 14.08
N ASP A 57 2.78 -21.66 14.23
CA ASP A 57 2.04 -22.73 14.90
C ASP A 57 2.26 -24.08 14.20
N ALA A 58 2.16 -24.10 12.87
CA ALA A 58 2.42 -25.28 12.06
C ALA A 58 3.88 -25.75 12.15
N GLU A 59 4.85 -24.84 12.00
CA GLU A 59 6.29 -25.17 12.08
C GLU A 59 6.70 -25.70 13.47
N LEU A 60 6.14 -25.12 14.53
CA LEU A 60 6.43 -25.53 15.91
C LEU A 60 5.49 -26.64 16.42
N ASN A 61 4.58 -27.15 15.57
CA ASN A 61 3.55 -28.15 15.92
C ASN A 61 2.75 -27.78 17.18
N ALA A 62 2.34 -26.53 17.30
CA ALA A 62 1.66 -26.03 18.50
C ALA A 62 0.15 -26.37 18.55
N GLY A 63 -0.38 -27.07 17.55
CA GLY A 63 -1.73 -27.63 17.55
C GLY A 63 -2.84 -26.58 17.55
N GLY A 64 -2.60 -25.42 16.94
CA GLY A 64 -3.52 -24.28 16.90
C GLY A 64 -3.48 -23.39 18.14
N ARG A 65 -2.66 -23.71 19.15
CA ARG A 65 -2.59 -22.95 20.40
C ARG A 65 -2.15 -21.50 20.18
N LEU A 66 -1.17 -21.25 19.30
CA LEU A 66 -0.70 -19.89 19.03
C LEU A 66 -1.74 -19.09 18.26
N VAL A 67 -2.47 -19.74 17.35
CA VAL A 67 -3.59 -19.14 16.63
C VAL A 67 -4.68 -18.69 17.61
N GLU A 68 -5.02 -19.51 18.60
CA GLU A 68 -6.03 -19.18 19.60
C GLU A 68 -5.59 -18.03 20.52
N LEU A 69 -4.33 -18.05 21.00
CA LEU A 69 -3.77 -16.95 21.77
C LEU A 69 -3.78 -15.63 20.99
N ARG A 70 -3.53 -15.70 19.69
CA ARG A 70 -3.60 -14.55 18.80
C ARG A 70 -5.01 -14.04 18.63
N ARG A 71 -6.01 -14.93 18.49
CA ARG A 71 -7.43 -14.55 18.45
C ARG A 71 -7.81 -13.75 19.71
N HIS A 72 -7.37 -14.18 20.88
CA HIS A 72 -7.58 -13.44 22.12
C HIS A 72 -6.88 -12.09 22.15
N ALA A 73 -5.62 -12.02 21.73
CA ALA A 73 -4.87 -10.76 21.63
C ALA A 73 -5.54 -9.77 20.66
N TRP A 74 -6.07 -10.26 19.55
CA TRP A 74 -6.78 -9.45 18.56
C TRP A 74 -8.10 -8.88 19.11
N LEU A 75 -8.87 -9.69 19.85
CA LEU A 75 -10.11 -9.24 20.48
C LEU A 75 -9.86 -8.24 21.62
N GLU A 76 -8.78 -8.41 22.39
CA GLU A 76 -8.37 -7.45 23.41
C GLU A 76 -7.95 -6.11 22.79
N ASP A 77 -7.27 -6.15 21.65
CA ASP A 77 -6.87 -4.96 20.90
C ASP A 77 -8.08 -4.23 20.28
N LYS A 78 -8.98 -4.96 19.62
CA LYS A 78 -10.24 -4.42 19.08
C LYS A 78 -11.20 -3.96 20.19
N GLY A 79 -11.26 -4.65 21.32
CA GLY A 79 -12.11 -4.29 22.47
C GLY A 79 -11.57 -3.10 23.27
N SER A 80 -10.25 -2.85 23.22
CA SER A 80 -9.64 -1.64 23.78
C SER A 80 -9.92 -0.38 22.94
N GLN A 81 -10.47 -0.52 21.73
CA GLN A 81 -10.95 0.58 20.89
C GLN A 81 -12.36 1.09 21.31
N GLU A 82 -12.74 0.99 22.59
CA GLU A 82 -13.88 1.75 23.12
C GLU A 82 -13.52 3.25 23.14
N GLY A 83 -13.74 3.92 22.00
CA GLY A 83 -13.52 5.36 21.88
C GLY A 83 -13.47 5.97 20.48
N ILE A 84 -13.77 5.25 19.39
CA ILE A 84 -13.83 5.87 18.06
C ILE A 84 -15.22 5.65 17.44
N THR A 85 -16.05 6.67 17.61
CA THR A 85 -17.28 6.91 16.86
C THR A 85 -16.93 7.12 15.39
N TRP A 86 -17.37 6.21 14.52
CA TRP A 86 -17.44 6.48 13.09
C TRP A 86 -18.59 7.46 12.83
N PRO A 87 -18.39 8.62 12.19
CA PRO A 87 -19.49 9.33 11.56
C PRO A 87 -20.04 8.43 10.45
N ARG A 88 -21.18 7.79 10.74
CA ARG A 88 -21.97 7.08 9.76
C ARG A 88 -22.68 8.13 8.90
N ALA A 89 -22.64 7.91 7.59
CA ALA A 89 -23.29 8.65 6.52
C ALA A 89 -22.57 9.93 6.06
N LEU A 90 -22.02 9.83 4.85
CA LEU A 90 -21.99 10.91 3.88
C LEU A 90 -23.41 11.49 3.79
N GLU A 91 -23.66 12.63 4.44
CA GLU A 91 -24.71 13.52 3.97
C GLU A 91 -24.29 13.97 2.56
N GLU A 92 -25.17 13.70 1.60
CA GLU A 92 -25.16 14.27 0.26
C GLU A 92 -24.96 15.78 0.35
N VAL A 93 -23.75 16.26 0.03
CA VAL A 93 -23.58 17.67 -0.28
C VAL A 93 -23.97 17.86 -1.74
N ASP A 94 -25.20 18.32 -1.92
CA ASP A 94 -25.68 18.97 -3.14
C ASP A 94 -24.79 20.19 -3.41
N THR A 95 -23.82 20.04 -4.30
CA THR A 95 -23.07 21.19 -4.84
C THR A 95 -23.64 21.58 -6.20
N THR A 96 -24.85 22.12 -6.18
CA THR A 96 -25.28 23.08 -7.19
C THR A 96 -24.97 24.49 -6.68
N ASP A 97 -23.77 25.02 -6.95
CA ASP A 97 -23.67 26.42 -7.36
C ASP A 97 -22.35 26.68 -8.11
N ARG A 98 -22.48 27.02 -9.40
CA ARG A 98 -21.39 27.18 -10.37
C ARG A 98 -21.17 28.64 -10.75
N ARG A 99 -21.51 29.60 -9.90
CA ARG A 99 -21.25 31.02 -10.18
C ARG A 99 -20.76 31.79 -8.97
N GLN A 100 -19.75 32.62 -9.26
CA GLN A 100 -19.20 33.74 -8.47
C GLN A 100 -18.15 33.28 -7.43
N LEU A 101 -16.97 33.89 -7.31
CA LEU A 101 -16.61 35.30 -7.50
C LEU A 101 -15.06 35.48 -7.57
N MET A 102 -14.61 36.36 -8.48
CA MET A 102 -13.42 37.27 -8.45
C MET A 102 -11.97 36.69 -8.47
N VAL A 103 -11.14 36.99 -9.49
CA VAL A 103 -10.46 38.26 -9.87
C VAL A 103 -9.25 38.59 -8.99
N GLY A 104 -8.07 38.64 -9.62
CA GLY A 104 -7.02 39.62 -9.33
C GLY A 104 -5.66 39.07 -8.90
N GLY A 105 -4.61 39.41 -9.65
CA GLY A 105 -3.26 39.57 -9.07
C GLY A 105 -2.09 39.02 -9.89
N SER A 106 -1.53 39.85 -10.78
CA SER A 106 -0.25 39.64 -11.48
C SER A 106 0.98 39.94 -10.61
N ALA A 107 2.14 39.45 -11.07
CA ALA A 107 3.55 39.95 -10.94
C ALA A 107 4.49 38.89 -10.32
N ALA A 108 5.75 38.70 -10.71
CA ALA A 108 6.61 39.15 -11.81
C ALA A 108 7.87 38.24 -11.80
N ALA A 109 8.61 38.18 -12.91
CA ALA A 109 9.82 37.38 -13.09
C ALA A 109 11.09 38.04 -12.50
N VAL A 110 12.04 37.23 -12.04
CA VAL A 110 13.50 37.51 -12.09
C VAL A 110 14.28 36.17 -12.12
N GLY A 111 15.23 36.00 -13.03
CA GLY A 111 16.31 34.98 -12.95
C GLY A 111 17.68 35.69 -12.88
N PRO A 112 18.84 35.04 -13.14
CA PRO A 112 19.21 33.62 -13.04
C PRO A 112 20.53 33.41 -12.23
N ALA A 113 20.95 32.15 -12.00
CA ALA A 113 22.37 31.75 -11.85
C ALA A 113 22.53 30.23 -12.02
N ALA A 114 23.63 29.80 -12.65
CA ALA A 114 23.86 28.48 -13.22
C ALA A 114 24.84 27.59 -12.43
N SER A 115 24.53 26.26 -12.42
CA SER A 115 25.40 25.05 -12.54
C SER A 115 26.44 24.74 -11.44
N PRO A 116 26.73 23.45 -11.11
CA PRO A 116 27.21 22.42 -12.05
C PRO A 116 26.62 20.98 -11.95
N GLN A 117 26.69 20.27 -13.08
CA GLN A 117 26.34 18.85 -13.30
C GLN A 117 27.47 17.87 -12.92
N PRO A 118 27.15 16.62 -12.56
CA PRO A 118 28.03 15.45 -12.71
C PRO A 118 27.71 14.62 -13.98
N PRO A 119 28.62 13.69 -14.38
CA PRO A 119 28.86 13.34 -15.78
C PRO A 119 27.97 12.24 -16.37
N ALA A 120 27.87 12.27 -17.70
CA ALA A 120 27.19 11.29 -18.54
C ALA A 120 28.07 10.06 -18.86
N THR A 121 27.41 8.93 -19.16
CA THR A 121 27.87 7.77 -19.99
C THR A 121 26.73 6.72 -19.97
N VAL A 122 26.30 5.97 -20.99
CA VAL A 122 26.71 5.59 -22.37
C VAL A 122 25.42 5.28 -23.17
N PRO A 123 25.32 5.49 -24.51
CA PRO A 123 24.12 5.12 -25.28
C PRO A 123 24.11 3.63 -25.67
N SER A 124 22.98 2.95 -25.44
CA SER A 124 22.67 1.65 -26.06
C SER A 124 21.97 1.84 -27.41
N PRO A 125 22.22 0.98 -28.42
CA PRO A 125 21.80 1.21 -29.80
C PRO A 125 20.33 0.84 -30.05
N GLY A 126 19.64 1.75 -30.75
CA GLY A 126 18.66 1.48 -31.81
C GLY A 126 17.56 0.46 -31.57
N GLY A 127 16.40 0.92 -31.09
CA GLY A 127 15.11 0.23 -31.20
C GLY A 127 14.08 1.11 -31.90
N VAL A 128 13.90 0.84 -33.19
CA VAL A 128 12.80 1.19 -34.11
C VAL A 128 11.65 2.06 -33.55
N GLY A 129 11.58 3.31 -34.02
CA GLY A 129 10.32 3.95 -34.42
C GLY A 129 9.27 4.25 -33.36
N ARG A 130 9.60 4.96 -32.26
CA ARG A 130 8.58 5.60 -31.42
C ARG A 130 8.07 6.85 -32.12
N ARG A 131 6.85 6.79 -32.68
CA ARG A 131 6.12 8.02 -33.05
C ARG A 131 6.06 8.90 -31.81
N ALA A 132 6.48 10.16 -31.95
CA ALA A 132 6.29 11.19 -30.95
C ALA A 132 4.78 11.55 -30.91
N GLY A 133 3.99 10.70 -30.26
CA GLY A 133 2.66 11.07 -29.78
C GLY A 133 2.83 12.02 -28.60
N GLY A 134 2.09 13.12 -28.59
CA GLY A 134 1.98 14.01 -27.44
C GLY A 134 1.29 13.27 -26.30
N GLY A 135 2.04 12.41 -25.60
CA GLY A 135 1.52 11.54 -24.56
C GLY A 135 0.96 12.36 -23.40
N VAL A 136 -0.07 11.81 -22.76
CA VAL A 136 -0.65 12.36 -21.54
C VAL A 136 0.47 12.53 -20.50
N ASN A 137 0.60 13.75 -19.97
CA ASN A 137 1.50 14.04 -18.86
C ASN A 137 0.78 13.72 -17.54
N LEU A 138 1.22 12.65 -16.89
CA LEU A 138 0.68 12.16 -15.64
C LEU A 138 1.41 12.71 -14.42
N SER A 139 2.38 13.61 -14.59
CA SER A 139 3.12 14.17 -13.46
C SER A 139 2.21 15.00 -12.53
N GLY A 140 2.61 15.11 -11.27
CA GLY A 140 1.96 15.94 -10.26
C GLY A 140 1.31 15.13 -9.13
N ARG A 141 0.36 15.76 -8.44
CA ARG A 141 -0.36 15.16 -7.31
C ARG A 141 -1.55 14.35 -7.79
N TRP A 142 -1.72 13.21 -7.14
CA TRP A 142 -2.79 12.26 -7.36
C TRP A 142 -3.24 11.67 -6.03
N TRP A 143 -4.44 11.10 -6.05
CA TRP A 143 -4.96 10.25 -5.00
C TRP A 143 -4.97 8.81 -5.47
N THR A 144 -4.46 7.92 -4.64
CA THR A 144 -4.45 6.47 -4.86
C THR A 144 -5.36 5.81 -3.83
N ALA A 145 -6.22 4.91 -4.28
CA ALA A 145 -7.07 4.09 -3.43
C ALA A 145 -6.78 2.62 -3.70
N TRP A 146 -6.69 1.83 -2.64
CA TRP A 146 -6.38 0.42 -2.71
C TRP A 146 -7.37 -0.39 -1.89
N GLN A 147 -7.98 -1.40 -2.50
CA GLN A 147 -8.68 -2.46 -1.80
C GLN A 147 -7.62 -3.39 -1.18
N THR A 148 -7.50 -3.40 0.13
CA THR A 148 -6.58 -4.24 0.88
C THR A 148 -7.31 -5.07 1.93
N PHE A 149 -6.56 -5.93 2.61
CA PHE A 149 -7.10 -6.84 3.62
C PHE A 149 -6.20 -6.82 4.85
N ARG A 150 -6.84 -6.81 6.02
CA ARG A 150 -6.19 -7.03 7.30
C ARG A 150 -7.05 -8.00 8.10
N ASP A 151 -6.45 -9.12 8.47
CA ASP A 151 -7.12 -10.21 9.16
C ASP A 151 -8.36 -10.75 8.44
N GLY A 152 -8.31 -10.75 7.10
CA GLY A 152 -9.40 -11.18 6.24
C GLY A 152 -10.54 -10.16 6.11
N GLU A 153 -10.50 -9.06 6.86
CA GLU A 153 -11.42 -7.95 6.70
C GLU A 153 -10.92 -7.02 5.59
N GLU A 154 -11.81 -6.70 4.65
CA GLU A 154 -11.52 -5.73 3.59
C GLU A 154 -11.42 -4.32 4.17
N ILE A 155 -10.36 -3.61 3.81
CA ILE A 155 -10.11 -2.21 4.16
C ILE A 155 -9.78 -1.45 2.89
N HIS A 156 -10.24 -0.21 2.77
CA HIS A 156 -9.80 0.69 1.71
C HIS A 156 -8.83 1.70 2.29
N SER A 157 -7.64 1.77 1.73
CA SER A 157 -6.68 2.84 2.04
C SER A 157 -6.71 3.88 0.95
N SER A 158 -6.73 5.16 1.31
CA SER A 158 -6.63 6.30 0.38
C SER A 158 -5.40 7.13 0.73
N GLN A 159 -4.56 7.42 -0.27
CA GLN A 159 -3.25 8.07 -0.09
C GLN A 159 -3.00 9.08 -1.17
N GLU A 160 -2.49 10.24 -0.79
CA GLU A 160 -1.95 11.17 -1.76
C GLU A 160 -0.60 10.66 -2.25
N ALA A 161 -0.37 10.72 -3.55
CA ALA A 161 0.83 10.27 -4.23
C ALA A 161 1.38 11.35 -5.16
N ALA A 162 2.70 11.40 -5.26
CA ALA A 162 3.40 12.18 -6.26
C ALA A 162 3.80 11.26 -7.43
N LEU A 163 3.51 11.70 -8.65
CA LEU A 163 3.94 11.05 -9.88
C LEU A 163 4.94 11.95 -10.59
N GLU A 164 6.06 11.37 -11.01
CA GLU A 164 7.05 12.04 -11.86
C GLU A 164 7.24 11.22 -13.13
N GLN A 165 6.85 11.79 -14.28
CA GLN A 165 6.95 11.11 -15.56
C GLN A 165 8.19 11.54 -16.35
N ALA A 166 9.01 10.57 -16.75
CA ALA A 166 10.12 10.74 -17.67
C ALA A 166 9.90 9.85 -18.90
N GLY A 167 9.34 10.45 -19.96
CA GLY A 167 8.96 9.72 -21.17
C GLY A 167 7.84 8.72 -20.89
N THR A 168 8.16 7.43 -20.93
CA THR A 168 7.21 6.35 -20.60
C THR A 168 7.32 5.82 -19.18
N LYS A 169 8.36 6.22 -18.45
CA LYS A 169 8.57 5.78 -17.07
C LYS A 169 7.90 6.75 -16.13
N ILE A 170 7.32 6.23 -15.07
CA ILE A 170 6.71 7.00 -13.99
C ILE A 170 7.34 6.53 -12.69
N HIS A 171 7.97 7.45 -11.96
CA HIS A 171 8.21 7.25 -10.54
C HIS A 171 6.93 7.64 -9.80
N ILE A 172 6.50 6.79 -8.86
CA ILE A 172 5.33 7.03 -8.03
C ILE A 172 5.69 6.81 -6.58
N GLU A 173 5.31 7.74 -5.72
CA GLU A 173 5.51 7.61 -4.27
C GLU A 173 4.31 8.12 -3.50
N ALA A 174 3.96 7.41 -2.42
CA ALA A 174 2.97 7.89 -1.46
C ALA A 174 3.59 8.99 -0.60
N VAL A 175 2.86 10.09 -0.48
CA VAL A 175 3.26 11.27 0.31
C VAL A 175 2.54 11.28 1.65
N THR A 176 1.33 10.70 1.71
CA THR A 176 0.60 10.48 2.97
C THR A 176 0.45 8.99 3.24
N ARG A 177 0.34 8.64 4.54
CA ARG A 177 -0.12 7.31 4.94
C ARG A 177 -1.63 7.28 4.77
N GLY A 178 -2.15 6.18 4.24
CA GLY A 178 -3.59 6.05 3.92
C GLY A 178 -4.42 5.33 4.93
N LEU A 179 -3.76 4.92 6.01
CA LEU A 179 -4.32 4.47 7.27
C LEU A 179 -3.44 5.10 8.35
N SER A 180 -3.93 5.16 9.59
CA SER A 180 -3.06 5.52 10.72
C SER A 180 -1.92 4.50 10.89
N THR A 181 -0.91 4.85 11.68
CA THR A 181 0.23 3.94 11.93
C THR A 181 -0.23 2.68 12.67
N GLU A 182 -1.18 2.84 13.58
CA GLU A 182 -1.85 1.81 14.37
C GLU A 182 -2.67 0.86 13.48
N GLU A 183 -3.33 1.43 12.46
CA GLU A 183 -4.07 0.69 11.44
C GLU A 183 -3.15 0.05 10.38
N GLY A 184 -1.85 0.28 10.46
CA GLY A 184 -0.85 -0.33 9.59
C GLY A 184 -0.62 0.45 8.29
N GLY A 185 -0.92 1.75 8.26
CA GLY A 185 -0.58 2.63 7.15
C GLY A 185 0.93 2.83 7.02
N TYR A 186 1.41 2.93 5.78
CA TYR A 186 2.83 3.03 5.47
C TYR A 186 3.04 3.83 4.19
N LEU A 187 4.22 4.43 4.07
CA LEU A 187 4.72 5.01 2.83
C LEU A 187 5.33 3.94 1.94
N TRP A 188 5.18 4.14 0.64
CA TRP A 188 5.69 3.27 -0.40
C TRP A 188 6.09 4.08 -1.62
N TRP A 189 6.91 3.46 -2.46
CA TRP A 189 7.25 3.99 -3.76
C TRP A 189 7.31 2.87 -4.79
N GLY A 190 7.33 3.23 -6.05
CA GLY A 190 7.36 2.30 -7.14
C GLY A 190 7.80 2.92 -8.45
N GLU A 191 7.97 2.06 -9.45
CA GLU A 191 8.22 2.45 -10.82
C GLU A 191 7.19 1.80 -11.73
N LEU A 192 6.59 2.61 -12.60
CA LEU A 192 5.63 2.19 -13.59
C LEU A 192 6.12 2.53 -15.00
N GLN A 193 5.62 1.79 -15.97
CA GLN A 193 5.91 1.94 -17.39
C GLN A 193 4.58 2.03 -18.14
N ILE A 194 4.48 3.04 -19.02
CA ILE A 194 3.35 3.24 -19.94
C ILE A 194 3.57 2.37 -21.18
N PHE A 195 2.55 1.61 -21.56
CA PHE A 195 2.43 0.76 -22.74
C PHE A 195 1.21 1.22 -23.55
N ASP A 196 1.42 1.46 -24.84
CA ASP A 196 0.39 1.82 -25.82
C ASP A 196 -0.53 2.98 -25.40
N GLU A 197 -0.03 3.89 -24.56
CA GLU A 197 -0.76 5.05 -23.99
C GLU A 197 -2.01 4.70 -23.16
N GLU A 198 -2.27 3.41 -22.92
CA GLU A 198 -3.46 2.92 -22.22
C GLU A 198 -3.10 2.10 -20.97
N ILE A 199 -2.05 1.28 -21.04
CA ILE A 199 -1.72 0.34 -19.97
C ILE A 199 -0.51 0.85 -19.20
N ILE A 200 -0.62 0.83 -17.87
CA ILE A 200 0.43 1.27 -16.95
C ILE A 200 0.70 0.12 -15.99
N MET A 201 1.91 -0.41 -16.06
CA MET A 201 2.32 -1.56 -15.25
C MET A 201 3.63 -1.30 -14.55
N GLY A 202 3.84 -1.93 -13.41
CA GLY A 202 5.12 -1.87 -12.72
C GLY A 202 5.09 -2.50 -11.35
N TRP A 203 5.90 -1.98 -10.45
CA TRP A 203 6.08 -2.52 -9.11
C TRP A 203 6.07 -1.44 -8.04
N TYR A 204 5.82 -1.85 -6.80
CA TYR A 204 5.91 -0.99 -5.63
C TYR A 204 6.57 -1.72 -4.46
N VAL A 205 7.13 -0.96 -3.52
CA VAL A 205 7.74 -1.45 -2.29
C VAL A 205 7.49 -0.43 -1.17
N SER A 206 7.29 -0.92 0.06
CA SER A 206 7.25 -0.02 1.20
C SER A 206 8.61 0.66 1.42
N SER A 207 8.55 1.96 1.73
CA SER A 207 9.70 2.77 2.13
C SER A 207 10.08 2.54 3.60
N GLU A 208 9.31 1.73 4.33
CA GLU A 208 9.43 1.57 5.77
C GLU A 208 9.94 0.17 6.13
N GLY A 209 11.07 0.11 6.82
CA GLY A 209 11.75 -1.15 7.12
C GLY A 209 10.99 -2.23 7.91
N PRO A 210 9.91 -1.98 8.70
CA PRO A 210 9.10 -3.05 9.26
C PRO A 210 8.02 -3.58 8.32
N VAL A 211 7.71 -2.88 7.24
CA VAL A 211 6.57 -3.17 6.38
C VAL A 211 7.04 -4.00 5.19
N ARG A 212 6.50 -5.21 5.07
CA ARG A 212 6.88 -6.15 4.00
C ARG A 212 6.14 -5.92 2.69
N SER A 213 5.28 -4.90 2.63
CA SER A 213 4.41 -4.66 1.49
C SER A 213 5.24 -4.35 0.25
N LYS A 214 5.04 -5.15 -0.78
CA LYS A 214 5.64 -4.98 -2.11
C LYS A 214 4.91 -5.86 -3.11
N GLY A 215 4.85 -5.43 -4.35
CA GLY A 215 4.08 -6.12 -5.35
C GLY A 215 4.17 -5.49 -6.72
N SER A 216 3.21 -5.84 -7.56
CA SER A 216 3.06 -5.35 -8.92
C SER A 216 1.70 -4.68 -9.10
N LEU A 217 1.69 -3.68 -9.98
CA LEU A 217 0.51 -2.91 -10.37
C LEU A 217 0.23 -3.17 -11.85
N PHE A 218 -1.04 -3.39 -12.18
CA PHE A 218 -1.56 -3.42 -13.55
C PHE A 218 -2.76 -2.47 -13.62
N LEU A 219 -2.59 -1.33 -14.27
CA LEU A 219 -3.58 -0.26 -14.33
C LEU A 219 -3.89 0.10 -15.78
N SER A 220 -5.15 0.41 -16.07
CA SER A 220 -5.59 1.00 -17.33
C SER A 220 -5.86 2.49 -17.11
N LEU A 221 -5.30 3.32 -17.97
CA LEU A 221 -5.53 4.76 -18.06
C LEU A 221 -6.84 5.00 -18.80
N ASN A 222 -7.73 5.79 -18.20
CA ASN A 222 -8.93 6.23 -18.87
C ASN A 222 -8.59 7.12 -20.09
N PRO A 223 -9.37 7.08 -21.19
CA PRO A 223 -9.14 7.94 -22.36
C PRO A 223 -9.00 9.45 -22.09
N HIS A 224 -9.61 9.96 -21.02
CA HIS A 224 -9.47 11.37 -20.61
C HIS A 224 -8.15 11.69 -19.90
N GLY A 225 -7.35 10.68 -19.54
CA GLY A 225 -6.05 10.84 -18.90
C GLY A 225 -6.13 11.31 -17.44
N ASP A 226 -7.30 11.29 -16.81
CA ASP A 226 -7.55 11.83 -15.47
C ASP A 226 -7.68 10.75 -14.38
N ARG A 227 -7.71 9.47 -14.77
CA ARG A 227 -7.96 8.33 -13.88
C ARG A 227 -7.23 7.08 -14.35
N LEU A 228 -6.75 6.29 -13.41
CA LEU A 228 -6.24 4.94 -13.64
C LEU A 228 -7.04 3.95 -12.79
N THR A 229 -7.33 2.77 -13.33
CA THR A 229 -8.00 1.69 -12.60
C THR A 229 -7.42 0.34 -12.97
N GLY A 230 -7.30 -0.56 -12.00
CA GLY A 230 -6.87 -1.92 -12.27
C GLY A 230 -6.59 -2.71 -11.01
N ARG A 231 -5.60 -3.60 -11.06
CA ARG A 231 -5.29 -4.53 -9.97
C ARG A 231 -3.89 -4.33 -9.43
N TRP A 232 -3.76 -4.62 -8.15
CA TRP A 232 -2.47 -4.87 -7.53
C TRP A 232 -2.40 -6.32 -7.05
N VAL A 233 -1.20 -6.88 -7.05
CA VAL A 233 -0.89 -8.18 -6.46
C VAL A 233 0.42 -8.08 -5.72
N GLY A 234 0.49 -8.60 -4.50
CA GLY A 234 1.70 -8.49 -3.71
C GLY A 234 1.66 -9.14 -2.34
N LEU A 235 2.77 -8.94 -1.62
CA LEU A 235 2.86 -9.23 -0.20
C LEU A 235 2.03 -8.22 0.57
N SER A 236 1.16 -8.70 1.46
CA SER A 236 0.49 -7.86 2.45
C SER A 236 0.69 -8.42 3.86
N TYR A 237 0.07 -7.77 4.84
CA TYR A 237 -0.02 -8.27 6.20
C TYR A 237 -0.64 -9.69 6.25
N ASP A 238 -1.67 -9.93 5.43
CA ASP A 238 -2.46 -11.16 5.41
C ASP A 238 -1.83 -12.32 4.63
N GLY A 239 -0.83 -12.08 3.78
CA GLY A 239 -0.29 -13.19 3.00
C GLY A 239 0.74 -12.83 1.95
N MET A 240 1.22 -13.88 1.30
CA MET A 240 2.24 -13.79 0.25
C MET A 240 1.68 -13.38 -1.11
N PHE A 241 0.42 -13.72 -1.38
CA PHE A 241 -0.22 -13.45 -2.67
C PHE A 241 -1.61 -12.91 -2.41
N ILE A 242 -1.65 -11.63 -2.03
CA ILE A 242 -2.90 -10.89 -1.88
C ILE A 242 -3.06 -9.99 -3.08
N GLU A 243 -4.30 -9.88 -3.53
CA GLU A 243 -4.66 -9.03 -4.65
C GLU A 243 -5.92 -8.22 -4.35
N GLY A 244 -6.01 -7.04 -4.95
CA GLY A 244 -7.16 -6.16 -4.82
C GLY A 244 -7.28 -5.19 -5.97
N TRP A 245 -8.39 -4.46 -6.00
CA TRP A 245 -8.57 -3.32 -6.89
C TRP A 245 -7.69 -2.14 -6.46
N GLY A 246 -7.23 -1.38 -7.46
CA GLY A 246 -6.50 -0.14 -7.30
C GLY A 246 -7.09 0.93 -8.21
N ALA A 247 -7.16 2.15 -7.70
CA ALA A 247 -7.62 3.31 -8.45
C ALA A 247 -6.72 4.50 -8.17
N VAL A 248 -6.49 5.33 -9.19
CA VAL A 248 -5.71 6.56 -9.09
C VAL A 248 -6.52 7.67 -9.76
N ALA A 249 -6.73 8.80 -9.09
CA ALA A 249 -7.53 9.92 -9.60
C ALA A 249 -6.97 11.26 -9.10
N ARG A 250 -7.51 12.37 -9.60
CA ARG A 250 -7.08 13.72 -9.18
C ARG A 250 -7.64 14.13 -7.82
N ASP A 251 -8.68 13.44 -7.33
CA ASP A 251 -9.31 13.67 -6.04
C ASP A 251 -9.58 12.35 -5.30
N GLU A 252 -9.55 12.43 -3.97
CA GLU A 252 -9.72 11.30 -3.06
C GLU A 252 -11.05 10.58 -3.27
N GLN A 253 -12.15 11.34 -3.28
CA GLN A 253 -13.50 10.79 -3.36
C GLN A 253 -13.70 9.99 -4.64
N THR A 254 -13.20 10.47 -5.78
CA THR A 254 -13.23 9.74 -7.03
C THR A 254 -12.41 8.46 -6.95
N SER A 255 -11.19 8.50 -6.38
CA SER A 255 -10.35 7.31 -6.27
C SER A 255 -11.05 6.18 -5.48
N LEU A 256 -11.72 6.52 -4.37
CA LEU A 256 -12.50 5.57 -3.57
C LEU A 256 -13.75 5.07 -4.31
N ALA A 257 -14.51 5.97 -4.94
CA ALA A 257 -15.70 5.61 -5.70
C ALA A 257 -15.39 4.65 -6.87
N LEU A 258 -14.20 4.78 -7.48
CA LEU A 258 -13.74 3.88 -8.54
C LEU A 258 -13.55 2.44 -8.03
N ILE A 259 -13.04 2.24 -6.80
CA ILE A 259 -12.91 0.90 -6.21
C ILE A 259 -14.26 0.22 -6.08
N GLU A 260 -15.25 0.93 -5.53
CA GLU A 260 -16.62 0.40 -5.40
C GLU A 260 -17.26 0.08 -6.74
N ARG A 261 -17.02 0.93 -7.76
CA ARG A 261 -17.49 0.67 -9.11
C ARG A 261 -16.86 -0.60 -9.71
N LEU A 262 -15.55 -0.77 -9.57
CA LEU A 262 -14.83 -1.94 -10.08
C LEU A 262 -15.34 -3.23 -9.44
N LYS A 263 -15.59 -3.23 -8.13
CA LYS A 263 -16.18 -4.37 -7.41
C LYS A 263 -17.56 -4.75 -7.94
N LYS A 264 -18.41 -3.76 -8.23
CA LYS A 264 -19.75 -3.98 -8.80
C LYS A 264 -19.69 -4.49 -10.24
N GLN A 265 -18.78 -3.96 -11.05
CA GLN A 265 -18.63 -4.31 -12.46
C GLN A 265 -17.99 -5.68 -12.65
N TYR A 266 -17.03 -6.04 -11.80
CA TYR A 266 -16.28 -7.29 -11.84
C TYR A 266 -16.40 -8.00 -10.49
N PRO A 267 -17.59 -8.54 -10.16
CA PRO A 267 -17.76 -9.30 -8.92
C PRO A 267 -16.81 -10.51 -8.94
N ARG A 268 -16.18 -10.81 -7.79
CA ARG A 268 -15.40 -12.05 -7.66
C ARG A 268 -16.36 -13.22 -7.87
N VAL A 269 -16.04 -14.09 -8.83
CA VAL A 269 -16.70 -15.38 -8.97
C VAL A 269 -16.31 -16.20 -7.74
N ALA A 270 -17.31 -16.62 -6.97
CA ALA A 270 -17.14 -17.43 -5.76
C ALA A 270 -16.59 -18.83 -6.07
#